data_AF-A0A521Y6N9-F1
#
_entry.id   AF-A0A521Y6N9-F1
#
_cell.length_a   1.000
_cell.length_b   1.000
_cell.length_c   1.000
_cell.angle_alpha   90.00
_cell.angle_beta   90.00
_cell.angle_gamma   90.00
#
_symmetry.space_group_name_H-M   'P 1'
#
loop_
_entity.id
_entity.type
_entity.pdbx_description
1 polymer ?
#
loop_
_entity_poly.entity_id
_entity_poly.type
_entity_poly.pdbx_seq_one_letter_code
_entity_poly.pdbx_strand_id
1 'polypeptide(L)'
;MSCTERAASRVLAGALALALAACSSVPTKDAGHRGNGSRTSPSMQGPLPAGPQGSLAGPRSRNWDQFRQLAAQQLVAASPGRTYDSVPPDVLLAVPVLLVQLNGDGSVRRVEVLRYPRQAR
;
A
#
# COMPACT_ATOMS: atom_id res chain seq x y z
N MET A 1 -2.38 -61.95 4.44
CA MET A 1 -2.11 -60.94 5.49
C MET A 1 -1.97 -59.56 4.85
N SER A 2 -3.02 -59.07 4.17
CA SER A 2 -2.89 -57.94 3.22
C SER A 2 -3.95 -56.84 3.40
N CYS A 3 -4.73 -56.89 4.48
CA CYS A 3 -5.79 -55.93 4.77
C CYS A 3 -5.32 -54.71 5.58
N THR A 4 -4.16 -54.78 6.23
CA THR A 4 -3.67 -53.73 7.14
C THR A 4 -2.93 -52.59 6.42
N GLU A 5 -2.28 -52.82 5.28
CA GLU A 5 -1.55 -51.77 4.54
C GLU A 5 -2.46 -50.75 3.82
N ARG A 6 -3.62 -51.19 3.31
CA ARG A 6 -4.55 -50.30 2.58
C ARG A 6 -5.23 -49.27 3.49
N ALA A 7 -5.36 -49.58 4.79
CA ALA A 7 -5.92 -48.65 5.77
C ALA A 7 -4.95 -47.51 6.09
N ALA A 8 -3.65 -47.82 6.25
CA ALA A 8 -2.62 -46.82 6.55
C ALA A 8 -2.45 -45.79 5.42
N SER A 9 -2.53 -46.23 4.16
CA SER A 9 -2.38 -45.36 2.99
C SER A 9 -3.53 -44.35 2.83
N ARG A 10 -4.76 -44.71 3.23
CA ARG A 10 -5.93 -43.81 3.18
C ARG A 10 -5.90 -42.76 4.29
N VAL A 11 -5.38 -43.10 5.47
CA VAL A 11 -5.25 -42.14 6.59
C VAL A 11 -4.19 -41.08 6.29
N LEU A 12 -3.08 -41.46 5.64
CA LEU A 12 -2.02 -40.52 5.26
C LEU A 12 -2.48 -39.51 4.19
N ALA A 13 -3.28 -39.97 3.22
CA ALA A 13 -3.81 -39.10 2.17
C ALA A 13 -4.84 -38.09 2.69
N GLY A 14 -5.68 -38.48 3.67
CA GLY A 14 -6.63 -37.57 4.31
C GLY A 14 -5.96 -36.50 5.15
N ALA A 15 -4.89 -36.83 5.87
CA ALA A 15 -4.15 -35.89 6.72
C ALA A 15 -3.42 -34.81 5.89
N LEU A 16 -2.89 -35.17 4.72
CA LEU A 16 -2.20 -34.22 3.84
C LEU A 16 -3.19 -33.23 3.19
N ALA A 17 -4.41 -33.66 2.86
CA ALA A 17 -5.44 -32.78 2.32
C ALA A 17 -5.96 -31.76 3.35
N LEU A 18 -6.05 -32.14 4.64
CA LEU A 18 -6.39 -31.18 5.70
C LEU A 18 -5.27 -30.16 5.97
N ALA A 19 -4.00 -30.53 5.78
CA ALA A 19 -2.87 -29.63 6.01
C ALA A 19 -2.78 -28.49 4.98
N LEU A 20 -3.19 -28.71 3.71
CA LEU A 20 -3.18 -27.66 2.70
C LEU A 20 -4.35 -26.65 2.83
N ALA A 21 -5.48 -27.03 3.44
CA ALA A 21 -6.62 -26.14 3.63
C ALA A 21 -6.46 -25.14 4.80
N ALA A 22 -5.41 -25.30 5.62
CA ALA A 22 -5.18 -24.49 6.83
C ALA A 22 -4.41 -23.17 6.58
N CYS A 23 -3.91 -22.93 5.36
CA CYS A 23 -3.19 -21.67 5.05
C CYS A 23 -4.12 -20.48 4.76
N SER A 24 -5.45 -20.65 4.79
CA SER A 24 -6.41 -19.59 4.46
C SER A 24 -7.16 -19.02 5.67
N SER A 25 -7.08 -19.67 6.84
CA SER A 25 -7.87 -19.33 8.01
C SER A 25 -7.04 -18.55 9.03
N VAL A 26 -6.93 -17.24 8.83
CA VAL A 26 -6.53 -16.30 9.89
C VAL A 26 -7.67 -16.23 10.91
N PRO A 27 -7.44 -16.63 12.18
CA PRO A 27 -8.42 -16.39 13.23
C PRO A 27 -8.42 -14.90 13.59
N THR A 28 -9.49 -14.20 13.22
CA THR A 28 -9.76 -12.85 13.73
C THR A 28 -10.07 -12.97 15.21
N LYS A 29 -9.07 -12.66 16.05
CA LYS A 29 -9.26 -12.44 17.48
C LYS A 29 -10.17 -11.23 17.62
N ASP A 30 -11.45 -11.46 17.92
CA ASP A 30 -12.38 -10.43 18.37
C ASP A 30 -11.84 -9.86 19.69
N ALA A 31 -11.00 -8.83 19.56
CA ALA A 31 -10.66 -7.96 20.66
C ALA A 31 -11.86 -7.04 20.87
N GLY A 32 -12.68 -7.38 21.85
CA GLY A 32 -13.68 -6.47 22.39
C GLY A 32 -13.03 -5.13 22.73
N HIS A 33 -13.34 -4.11 21.92
CA HIS A 33 -13.10 -2.71 22.25
C HIS A 33 -14.46 -2.07 22.47
N ARG A 34 -15.04 -2.30 23.65
CA ARG A 34 -16.12 -1.47 24.18
C ARG A 34 -15.48 -0.19 24.71
N GLY A 35 -15.06 0.67 23.79
CA GLY A 35 -14.58 2.02 24.05
C GLY A 35 -15.55 3.01 23.40
N ASN A 36 -16.50 3.50 24.18
CA ASN A 36 -17.39 4.58 23.78
C ASN A 36 -16.56 5.88 23.68
N GLY A 37 -15.96 6.09 22.53
CA GLY A 37 -15.21 7.29 22.20
C GLY A 37 -15.46 7.58 20.75
N SER A 38 -16.56 8.28 20.47
CA SER A 38 -16.81 8.92 19.19
C SER A 38 -15.73 9.96 18.93
N ARG A 39 -14.54 9.51 18.51
CA ARG A 39 -13.68 10.34 17.68
C ARG A 39 -14.34 10.34 16.32
N THR A 40 -15.09 11.40 16.05
CA THR A 40 -15.31 11.88 14.69
C THR A 40 -13.94 12.14 14.09
N SER A 41 -13.30 11.09 13.57
CA SER A 41 -12.28 11.27 12.55
C SER A 41 -12.95 12.07 11.45
N PRO A 42 -12.44 13.25 11.07
CA PRO A 42 -12.94 13.92 9.90
C PRO A 42 -12.75 12.95 8.74
N SER A 43 -13.85 12.47 8.17
CA SER A 43 -13.83 11.79 6.89
C SER A 43 -13.28 12.80 5.88
N MET A 44 -11.97 12.79 5.70
CA MET A 44 -11.30 13.28 4.50
C MET A 44 -11.65 12.32 3.37
N GLN A 45 -12.94 12.21 3.06
CA GLN A 45 -13.38 11.76 1.75
C GLN A 45 -13.20 12.97 0.83
N GLY A 46 -11.94 13.31 0.54
CA GLY A 46 -11.66 14.08 -0.66
C GLY A 46 -12.21 13.30 -1.85
N PRO A 47 -12.69 13.97 -2.91
CA PRO A 47 -13.15 13.30 -4.13
C PRO A 47 -12.19 12.16 -4.49
N LEU A 48 -12.69 10.92 -4.49
CA LEU A 48 -11.90 9.83 -5.02
C LEU A 48 -11.64 10.18 -6.48
N PRO A 49 -10.36 10.30 -6.88
CA PRO A 49 -10.01 10.56 -8.27
C PRO A 49 -10.66 9.47 -9.12
N ALA A 50 -11.35 9.86 -10.19
CA ALA A 50 -11.81 8.90 -11.18
C ALA A 50 -10.61 8.03 -11.60
N GLY A 51 -10.83 6.71 -11.69
CA GLY A 51 -9.79 5.78 -12.14
C GLY A 51 -9.24 6.17 -13.51
N PRO A 52 -8.06 5.65 -13.90
CA PRO A 52 -7.40 6.03 -15.15
C PRO A 52 -8.37 5.87 -16.34
N GLN A 53 -8.71 7.00 -16.96
CA GLN A 53 -9.62 7.04 -18.10
C GLN A 53 -8.79 7.03 -19.38
N GLY A 54 -8.28 5.87 -19.76
CA GLY A 54 -7.46 5.75 -20.97
C GLY A 54 -7.23 4.31 -21.41
N SER A 55 -7.34 4.06 -22.71
CA SER A 55 -6.89 2.82 -23.33
C SER A 55 -5.36 2.82 -23.44
N LEU A 56 -4.71 1.79 -22.91
CA LEU A 56 -3.24 1.64 -22.86
C LEU A 56 -2.60 1.22 -24.21
N ALA A 57 -3.35 1.23 -25.32
CA ALA A 57 -2.85 0.85 -26.63
C ALA A 57 -1.99 1.96 -27.25
N GLY A 58 -0.74 2.10 -26.77
CA GLY A 58 0.25 3.03 -27.29
C GLY A 58 1.13 2.45 -28.40
N PRO A 59 1.89 3.31 -29.12
CA PRO A 59 2.86 2.86 -30.12
C PRO A 59 3.92 1.94 -29.48
N ARG A 60 4.44 0.97 -30.26
CA ARG A 60 5.50 0.07 -29.81
C ARG A 60 6.83 0.79 -29.72
N SER A 61 7.53 0.61 -28.60
CA SER A 61 8.91 1.09 -28.41
C SER A 61 9.92 0.23 -29.18
N ARG A 62 10.91 0.86 -29.80
CA ARG A 62 12.04 0.22 -30.49
C ARG A 62 13.26 0.01 -29.60
N ASN A 63 13.34 0.73 -28.48
CA ASN A 63 14.39 0.62 -27.47
C ASN A 63 13.87 1.05 -26.08
N TRP A 64 14.71 0.89 -25.05
CA TRP A 64 14.32 1.13 -23.66
C TRP A 64 14.10 2.61 -23.32
N ASP A 65 14.84 3.51 -23.94
CA ASP A 65 14.66 4.95 -23.73
C ASP A 65 13.32 5.42 -24.28
N GLN A 66 12.96 4.95 -25.49
CA GLN A 66 11.66 5.22 -26.08
C GLN A 66 10.53 4.59 -25.26
N PHE A 67 10.72 3.39 -24.72
CA PHE A 67 9.75 2.77 -23.82
C PHE A 67 9.48 3.64 -22.59
N ARG A 68 10.54 4.11 -21.92
CA ARG A 68 10.42 4.99 -20.74
C ARG A 68 9.67 6.28 -21.07
N GLN A 69 9.95 6.89 -22.20
CA GLN A 69 9.29 8.12 -22.63
C GLN A 69 7.80 7.89 -22.92
N LEU A 70 7.45 6.81 -23.63
CA LEU A 70 6.06 6.46 -23.93
C LEU A 70 5.28 6.11 -22.65
N ALA A 71 5.89 5.37 -21.73
CA ALA A 71 5.28 5.05 -20.44
C ALA A 71 5.01 6.31 -19.61
N ALA A 72 5.97 7.25 -19.56
CA ALA A 72 5.78 8.52 -18.87
C ALA A 72 4.62 9.33 -19.46
N GLN A 73 4.54 9.43 -20.79
CA GLN A 73 3.43 10.12 -21.47
C GLN A 73 2.07 9.47 -21.16
N GLN A 74 1.99 8.15 -21.13
CA GLN A 74 0.77 7.43 -20.78
C GLN A 74 0.33 7.70 -19.34
N LEU A 75 1.27 7.72 -18.40
CA LEU A 75 0.98 8.00 -16.99
C LEU A 75 0.43 9.43 -16.80
N VAL A 76 1.03 10.41 -17.48
CA VAL A 76 0.57 11.80 -17.48
C VAL A 76 -0.83 11.90 -18.07
N ALA A 77 -1.06 11.28 -19.24
CA ALA A 77 -2.35 11.31 -19.93
C ALA A 77 -3.47 10.61 -19.13
N ALA A 78 -3.14 9.52 -18.42
CA ALA A 78 -4.08 8.79 -17.59
C ALA A 78 -4.41 9.49 -16.25
N SER A 79 -3.63 10.51 -15.87
CA SER A 79 -3.73 11.19 -14.58
C SER A 79 -3.95 12.71 -14.72
N PRO A 80 -4.98 13.17 -15.46
CA PRO A 80 -5.22 14.59 -15.67
C PRO A 80 -5.44 15.31 -14.34
N GLY A 81 -4.78 16.45 -14.14
CA GLY A 81 -4.87 17.25 -12.92
C GLY A 81 -4.14 16.66 -11.70
N ARG A 82 -3.42 15.54 -11.85
CA ARG A 82 -2.64 14.90 -10.76
C ARG A 82 -1.15 14.80 -11.06
N THR A 83 -0.76 15.14 -12.29
CA THR A 83 0.62 15.25 -12.72
C THR A 83 0.95 16.72 -12.96
N TYR A 84 2.15 17.14 -12.58
CA TYR A 84 2.67 18.46 -12.88
C TYR A 84 3.45 18.37 -14.20
N ASP A 85 2.91 19.01 -15.24
CA ASP A 85 3.53 19.21 -16.55
C ASP A 85 4.44 20.46 -16.60
N SER A 86 4.41 21.25 -15.53
CA SER A 86 5.19 22.47 -15.30
C SER A 86 5.95 22.38 -13.98
N VAL A 87 6.67 23.45 -13.62
CA VAL A 87 7.36 23.54 -12.32
C VAL A 87 6.34 23.33 -11.19
N PRO A 88 6.55 22.36 -10.28
CA PRO A 88 5.61 22.12 -9.18
C PRO A 88 5.44 23.36 -8.31
N PRO A 89 4.20 23.67 -7.85
CA PRO A 89 3.94 24.78 -6.94
C PRO A 89 4.80 24.74 -5.68
N ASP A 90 5.26 25.90 -5.23
CA ASP A 90 6.17 26.03 -4.08
C ASP A 90 5.63 25.40 -2.78
N VAL A 91 4.31 25.40 -2.61
CA VAL A 91 3.64 24.75 -1.47
C VAL A 91 3.95 23.25 -1.38
N LEU A 92 4.13 22.56 -2.51
CA LEU A 92 4.48 21.14 -2.52
C LEU A 92 5.94 20.90 -2.15
N LEU A 93 6.79 21.90 -2.34
CA LEU A 93 8.17 21.88 -1.89
C LEU A 93 8.28 22.16 -0.39
N ALA A 94 7.24 22.69 0.24
CA ALA A 94 7.23 23.14 1.63
C ALA A 94 6.90 22.03 2.66
N VAL A 95 6.69 20.77 2.27
CA VAL A 95 6.43 19.70 3.25
C VAL A 95 7.73 19.34 4.01
N PRO A 96 7.80 19.58 5.34
CA PRO A 96 8.95 19.18 6.14
C PRO A 96 8.92 17.68 6.43
N VAL A 97 10.09 17.09 6.62
CA VAL A 97 10.21 15.71 7.10
C VAL A 97 10.91 15.73 8.45
N LEU A 98 10.25 15.18 9.47
CA LEU A 98 10.74 15.14 10.85
C LEU A 98 10.95 13.70 11.29
N LEU A 99 12.08 13.44 11.92
CA LEU A 99 12.31 12.25 12.72
C LEU A 99 12.08 12.62 14.19
N VAL A 100 11.09 11.99 14.82
CA VAL A 100 10.75 12.23 16.23
C VAL A 100 11.02 10.97 17.02
N GLN A 101 11.91 11.05 17.99
CA GLN A 101 12.18 9.98 18.95
C GLN A 101 11.38 10.25 20.22
N LEU A 102 10.74 9.20 20.72
CA LEU A 102 9.96 9.24 21.95
C LEU A 102 10.64 8.39 23.03
N ASN A 103 10.39 8.75 24.28
CA ASN A 103 10.67 7.90 25.44
C ASN A 103 9.61 6.79 25.55
N GLY A 104 9.83 5.81 26.45
CA GLY A 104 8.88 4.72 26.67
C GLY A 104 7.51 5.17 27.21
N ASP A 105 7.45 6.35 27.84
CA ASP A 105 6.22 7.01 28.30
C ASP A 105 5.55 7.87 27.22
N GLY A 106 6.09 7.90 26.00
CA GLY A 106 5.59 8.67 24.87
C GLY A 106 6.02 10.15 24.86
N SER A 107 6.77 10.61 25.86
CA SER A 107 7.30 11.98 25.85
C SER A 107 8.36 12.16 24.77
N VAL A 108 8.44 13.35 24.17
CA VAL A 108 9.41 13.64 23.11
C VAL A 108 10.82 13.67 23.69
N ARG A 109 11.69 12.79 23.17
CA ARG A 109 13.11 12.76 23.51
C ARG A 109 13.93 13.65 22.59
N ARG A 110 13.66 13.58 21.28
CA ARG A 110 14.45 14.29 20.25
C ARG A 110 13.62 14.52 19.00
N VAL A 111 13.79 15.68 18.37
CA VAL A 111 13.25 15.99 17.04
C VAL A 111 14.43 16.33 16.13
N GLU A 112 14.46 15.73 14.95
CA GLU A 112 15.46 15.98 13.92
C GLU A 112 14.77 16.30 12.60
N VAL A 113 15.19 17.39 11.96
CA VAL A 113 14.63 17.83 10.67
C VAL A 113 15.45 17.19 9.56
N LEU A 114 14.85 16.24 8.84
CA LEU A 114 15.50 15.55 7.72
C LEU A 114 15.38 16.33 6.40
N ARG A 115 14.29 17.08 6.22
CA ARG A 115 14.08 17.96 5.06
C ARG A 115 13.52 19.29 5.54
N TYR A 116 14.28 20.36 5.33
CA TYR A 116 13.82 21.71 5.58
C TYR A 116 12.97 22.24 4.41
N PRO A 117 11.84 22.90 4.69
CA PRO A 117 11.08 23.60 3.66
C PRO A 117 11.89 24.81 3.19
N ARG A 118 12.22 24.85 1.89
CA ARG A 118 13.05 25.92 1.31
C ARG A 118 12.26 27.17 0.91
N GLN A 119 10.94 27.04 0.75
CA GLN A 119 10.06 28.08 0.19
C GLN A 119 9.24 28.84 1.25
N ALA A 120 9.43 28.55 2.55
CA ALA A 120 8.68 29.15 3.66
C ALA A 120 9.60 29.79 4.71
N ARG A 121 10.70 30.40 4.25
CA ARG A 121 11.60 31.21 5.10
C ARG A 121 11.28 32.69 4.99
#